data_AF-A0A377Z9I1-F1
#
_entry.id   AF-A0A377Z9I1-F1
#
_cell.length_a   1.000
_cell.length_b   1.000
_cell.length_c   1.000
_cell.angle_alpha   90.00
_cell.angle_beta   90.00
_cell.angle_gamma   90.00
#
_symmetry.space_group_name_H-M   'P 1'
#
loop_
_entity.id
_entity.type
_entity.pdbx_description
1 polymer ?
#
loop_
_entity_poly.entity_id
_entity_poly.type
_entity_poly.pdbx_seq_one_letter_code
_entity_poly.pdbx_strand_id
1 'polypeptide(L)' 'MEPIEQQLTELRTTLRHHEYLYHVMDAPEVPDAEYDRLMRKLRELESQHPELITPDSPTQRVGGGATHRL' A
#
# COMPACT_ATOMS: atom_id res chain seq x y z
N MET A 1 -11.59 19.35 -0.14
CA MET A 1 -10.36 18.54 -0.29
C MET A 1 -10.37 17.56 0.85
N GLU A 2 -10.34 16.26 0.57
CA GLU A 2 -10.22 15.26 1.62
C GLU A 2 -8.87 15.41 2.34
N PRO A 3 -8.83 15.32 3.68
CA PRO A 3 -7.57 15.36 4.44
C PRO A 3 -6.60 14.29 3.93
N ILE A 4 -5.30 14.61 3.91
CA ILE A 4 -4.27 13.65 3.44
C ILE A 4 -4.27 12.37 4.28
N GLU A 5 -4.55 12.48 5.58
CA GLU A 5 -4.72 11.36 6.50
C GLU A 5 -5.83 10.42 6.06
N GLN A 6 -6.93 10.97 5.54
CA GLN A 6 -8.06 10.17 5.07
C GLN A 6 -7.69 9.44 3.77
N GLN A 7 -7.02 10.11 2.83
CA GLN A 7 -6.53 9.48 1.60
C GLN A 7 -5.55 8.34 1.89
N LEU A 8 -4.62 8.53 2.84
CA LEU A 8 -3.71 7.49 3.29
C LEU A 8 -4.47 6.32 3.93
N THR A 9 -5.46 6.62 4.78
CA THR A 9 -6.27 5.60 5.45
C THR A 9 -7.08 4.76 4.46
N GLU A 10 -7.67 5.41 3.45
CA GLU A 10 -8.39 4.75 2.36
C GLU A 10 -7.45 3.84 1.57
N LEU A 11 -6.32 4.37 1.10
CA LEU A 11 -5.34 3.58 0.34
C LEU A 11 -4.82 2.37 1.13
N ARG A 12 -4.47 2.56 2.40
CA ARG A 12 -4.05 1.46 3.29
C ARG A 12 -5.14 0.40 3.43
N THR A 13 -6.39 0.82 3.55
CA THR A 13 -7.53 -0.09 3.72
C THR A 13 -7.81 -0.86 2.43
N THR A 14 -7.84 -0.18 1.29
CA THR A 14 -8.01 -0.81 -0.03
C THR A 14 -6.89 -1.80 -0.33
N LEU A 15 -5.63 -1.45 -0.09
CA LEU A 15 -4.50 -2.35 -0.30
C LEU A 15 -4.56 -3.59 0.60
N ARG A 16 -4.90 -3.44 1.88
CA ARG A 16 -5.10 -4.58 2.80
C ARG A 16 -6.26 -5.47 2.36
N HIS A 17 -7.33 -4.89 1.85
CA HIS A 17 -8.48 -5.63 1.35
C HIS A 17 -8.07 -6.49 0.14
N HIS A 18 -7.36 -5.92 -0.83
CA HIS A 18 -6.86 -6.66 -1.97
C HIS A 18 -5.82 -7.71 -1.60
N GLU A 19 -4.92 -7.43 -0.64
CA GLU A 19 -3.99 -8.44 -0.10
C GLU A 19 -4.74 -9.62 0.51
N TYR A 20 -5.79 -9.36 1.30
CA TYR A 20 -6.62 -10.40 1.89
C TYR A 20 -7.33 -11.24 0.82
N LEU A 21 -7.90 -10.59 -0.18
CA LEU A 21 -8.56 -11.27 -1.30
C LEU A 21 -7.60 -12.16 -2.10
N TYR A 22 -6.40 -11.65 -2.37
CA TYR A 22 -5.38 -12.36 -3.12
C TYR A 22 -4.80 -13.54 -2.33
N HIS A 23 -4.43 -13.33 -1.06
CA HIS A 23 -3.71 -14.33 -0.28
C HIS A 23 -4.59 -15.29 0.53
N VAL A 24 -5.78 -14.85 0.95
CA VAL A 24 -6.66 -15.63 1.84
C VAL A 24 -7.85 -16.20 1.08
N MET A 25 -8.47 -15.41 0.22
CA MET A 25 -9.70 -15.80 -0.47
C MET A 25 -9.47 -16.46 -1.83
N ASP A 26 -8.24 -16.40 -2.37
CA ASP A 26 -7.92 -16.81 -3.76
C ASP A 26 -8.89 -16.21 -4.79
N ALA A 27 -9.31 -14.97 -4.53
CA ALA A 27 -10.35 -14.26 -5.28
C ALA A 27 -9.92 -12.81 -5.55
N PRO A 28 -8.85 -12.58 -6.32
CA PRO A 28 -8.35 -11.24 -6.60
C PRO A 28 -9.41 -10.42 -7.37
N GLU A 29 -9.80 -9.29 -6.79
CA GLU A 29 -10.75 -8.36 -7.43
C GLU A 29 -10.07 -7.39 -8.41
N VAL A 30 -8.78 -7.11 -8.19
CA VAL A 30 -8.01 -6.17 -9.01
C VAL A 30 -6.82 -6.87 -9.63
N PRO A 31 -6.46 -6.55 -10.89
CA PRO A 31 -5.21 -6.99 -11.48
C PRO A 31 -4.00 -6.41 -10.75
N ASP A 32 -2.87 -7.11 -10.83
CA ASP A 32 -1.59 -6.68 -10.25
C ASP A 32 -1.21 -5.24 -10.63
N ALA A 33 -1.49 -4.82 -11.87
CA ALA A 33 -1.20 -3.47 -12.34
C ALA A 33 -1.96 -2.37 -11.58
N GLU A 34 -3.20 -2.64 -11.16
CA GLU A 34 -3.99 -1.69 -10.37
C GLU A 34 -3.55 -1.70 -8.91
N TYR A 35 -3.25 -2.88 -8.34
CA TYR A 35 -2.65 -2.98 -7.01
C TYR A 35 -1.32 -2.19 -6.95
N ASP A 36 -0.45 -2.37 -7.94
CA ASP A 36 0.82 -1.66 -8.07
C ASP A 36 0.62 -0.15 -8.18
N ARG A 37 -0.42 0.30 -8.89
CA ARG A 37 -0.77 1.72 -9.00
C ARG A 37 -1.18 2.29 -7.64
N LEU A 38 -2.02 1.58 -6.89
CA LEU A 38 -2.44 1.97 -5.54
C LEU A 38 -1.24 2.00 -4.57
N MET A 39 -0.37 1.00 -4.65
CA MET A 39 0.86 0.91 -3.84
C MET A 39 1.82 2.06 -4.14
N ARG A 40 2.04 2.40 -5.42
CA ARG A 40 2.85 3.56 -5.81
C ARG A 40 2.26 4.86 -5.26
N LYS A 41 0.94 5.05 -5.37
CA LYS A 41 0.26 6.24 -4.83
C LYS A 41 0.42 6.36 -3.31
N LEU A 42 0.28 5.24 -2.58
CA LEU A 42 0.50 5.23 -1.13
C LEU A 42 1.94 5.61 -0.78
N ARG A 43 2.94 5.04 -1.49
CA ARG A 43 4.35 5.39 -1.29
C ARG A 43 4.64 6.86 -1.57
N GLU A 44 4.06 7.41 -2.62
CA GLU A 44 4.24 8.83 -2.98
C GLU A 44 3.67 9.75 -1.89
N LEU A 45 2.44 9.48 -1.42
CA LEU A 45 1.84 10.25 -0.33
C LEU A 45 2.64 10.12 0.98
N GLU A 46 3.09 8.92 1.33
CA GLU A 46 3.93 8.69 2.51
C GLU A 46 5.31 9.35 2.39
N SER A 47 5.88 9.44 1.19
CA SER A 47 7.13 10.15 0.97
C SER A 47 7.01 11.66 1.15
N GLN A 48 5.83 12.21 0.86
CA GLN A 48 5.51 13.62 1.09
C GLN A 48 5.13 13.90 2.55
N HIS A 49 4.63 12.89 3.26
CA HIS A 49 4.17 12.96 4.64
C HIS A 49 4.80 11.86 5.51
N PRO A 50 6.12 11.90 5.74
CA PRO A 50 6.83 10.88 6.51
C PRO A 50 6.30 10.75 7.95
N GLU A 51 5.76 11.84 8.51
CA GLU A 51 5.12 11.87 9.83
C GLU A 51 3.85 11.03 9.94
N LEU A 52 3.22 10.68 8.81
CA LEU A 52 2.00 9.88 8.76
C LEU A 52 2.28 8.40 8.48
N ILE A 53 3.53 8.01 8.27
CA ILE A 53 3.92 6.61 8.04
C ILE A 53 3.68 5.80 9.32
N THR A 54 2.94 4.71 9.19
CA THR A 54 2.68 3.78 10.30
C THR A 54 3.39 2.45 10.06
N PRO A 55 3.85 1.75 11.12
CA PRO A 55 4.57 0.47 10.98
C PRO A 55 3.70 -0.65 10.39
N ASP A 56 2.37 -0.53 10.46
CA ASP A 56 1.40 -1.47 9.87
C ASP A 56 1.02 -1.10 8.42
N SER A 57 1.60 -0.05 7.84
CA SER A 57 1.33 0.35 6.47
C SER A 57 1.78 -0.72 5.47
N PRO A 58 0.99 -1.01 4.41
CA PRO A 58 1.38 -1.96 3.35
C PRO A 58 2.74 -1.66 2.72
N THR A 59 3.15 -0.39 2.65
CA THR A 59 4.46 0.00 2.10
C THR A 59 5.64 -0.48 2.94
N GLN A 60 5.45 -0.64 4.26
CA GLN A 60 6.48 -1.11 5.18
C GLN A 60 6.64 -2.64 5.12
N ARG A 61 5.60 -3.39 4.73
CA ARG A 61 5.65 -4.85 4.61
C ARG A 61 6.52 -5.33 3.43
N VAL A 62 6.59 -4.55 2.36
CA VAL A 62 7.34 -4.91 1.14
C VAL A 62 8.87 -4.67 1.31
N GLY A 63 9.30 -4.13 2.46
CA GLY A 63 10.71 -3.82 2.77
C GLY A 63 11.57 -4.97 3.31
N GLY A 64 11.15 -6.24 3.21
CA GLY A 64 11.93 -7.39 3.67
C GLY A 64 12.85 -8.05 2.64
N GLY A 65 12.75 -7.71 1.35
CA GLY A 65 13.39 -8.53 0.31
C GLY A 65 13.50 -7.90 -1.07
N ALA A 66 14.09 -6.72 -1.18
CA ALA A 66 14.76 -6.31 -2.40
C ALA A 66 16.22 -6.05 -2.08
N THR A 67 16.99 -7.13 -2.06
CA THR A 67 18.45 -7.09 -2.15
C THR A 67 18.85 -6.34 -3.42
N HIS A 68 19.01 -5.02 -3.33
CA HIS A 68 19.95 -4.31 -4.18
C HIS A 68 21.33 -4.45 -3.54
N ARG A 69 21.91 -5.65 -3.70
CA ARG A 69 23.34 -5.85 -3.46
C ARG A 69 24.02 -5.43 -4.78
N LEU A 70 24.71 -4.30 -4.71
CA LEU A 70 25.68 -3.83 -5.71
C LEU A 70 26.71 -4.92 -6.01
#